data_AF-A0A3D6CGG5-F1
#
_entry.id   AF-A0A3D6CGG5-F1
#
_cell.length_a   1.000
_cell.length_b   1.000
_cell.length_c   1.000
_cell.angle_alpha   90.00
_cell.angle_beta   90.00
_cell.angle_gamma   90.00
#
_symmetry.space_group_name_H-M   'P 1'
#
loop_
_entity.id
_entity.type
_entity.pdbx_description
1 polymer ?
#
loop_
_entity_poly.entity_id
_entity_poly.type
_entity_poly.pdbx_seq_one_letter_code
_entity_poly.pdbx_strand_id
1 'polypeptide(L)'
;MLNHHQMNTKKYWQKGIGFLWLFGCYHAAEYFVIDDYQPIVFISCQLLFFVSAWLIARWQGYGGLSAWGMLFRRKELRYVWIGLISGGFIYTLWFMSSLLFQMEAIVHFPGWRKGLELFFLFGLGSFLSSLSEDVLTRGYIYRHVNNRMNPALLIAFSSIVYLFNHIYRLGDGPWVWTYLLIIGFFLMLAMVRTGNIWLTLGLHWSGNLLYQATHHVMETTSLSKGHEGMVLYIAFLLLLIPVTYIVSKKSSIEKQFASTVKV
;
A
#
# COMPACT_ATOMS: atom_id res chain seq x y z
N MET A 1 35.46 18.08 15.52
CA MET A 1 35.10 16.66 15.29
C MET A 1 33.89 16.35 16.16
N LEU A 2 32.75 15.95 15.57
CA LEU A 2 31.57 15.59 16.35
C LEU A 2 31.78 14.21 16.98
N ASN A 3 31.48 14.06 18.27
CA ASN A 3 31.58 12.78 18.97
C ASN A 3 30.67 11.72 18.31
N HIS A 4 31.08 10.45 18.34
CA HIS A 4 30.39 9.34 17.67
C HIS A 4 28.90 9.21 18.05
N HIS A 5 28.54 9.65 19.25
CA HIS A 5 27.17 9.74 19.75
C HIS A 5 26.35 10.86 19.06
N GLN A 6 26.93 12.04 18.83
CA GLN A 6 26.30 13.16 18.11
C GLN A 6 26.10 12.87 16.62
N MET A 7 26.96 12.03 16.02
CA MET A 7 26.77 11.56 14.64
C MET A 7 25.60 10.57 14.51
N ASN A 8 25.34 9.76 15.55
CA ASN A 8 24.21 8.82 15.56
C ASN A 8 22.87 9.52 15.80
N THR A 9 22.80 10.51 16.70
CA THR A 9 21.56 11.27 16.95
C THR A 9 21.12 12.07 15.72
N LYS A 10 22.05 12.70 14.99
CA LYS A 10 21.74 13.36 13.71
C LYS A 10 21.02 12.41 12.72
N LYS A 11 21.45 11.16 12.63
CA LYS A 11 20.85 10.16 11.73
C LYS A 11 19.46 9.68 12.14
N TYR A 12 19.05 9.82 13.40
CA TYR A 12 17.70 9.44 13.84
C TYR A 12 16.68 10.54 13.57
N TRP A 13 17.04 11.80 13.83
CA TRP A 13 16.17 12.94 13.54
C TRP A 13 15.84 13.06 12.05
N GLN A 14 16.83 12.84 11.17
CA GLN A 14 16.60 12.84 9.72
C GLN A 14 15.55 11.80 9.27
N LYS A 15 15.53 10.64 9.94
CA LYS A 15 14.55 9.58 9.64
C LYS A 15 13.16 9.96 10.13
N GLY A 16 13.04 10.53 11.33
CA GLY A 16 11.77 11.00 11.86
C GLY A 16 11.18 12.13 11.00
N ILE A 17 11.99 13.15 10.70
CA ILE A 17 11.57 14.29 9.87
C ILE A 17 11.15 13.84 8.47
N GLY A 18 11.94 12.97 7.84
CA GLY A 18 11.59 12.44 6.52
C GLY A 18 10.27 11.67 6.52
N PHE A 19 10.01 10.86 7.55
CA PHE A 19 8.75 10.13 7.69
C PHE A 19 7.58 11.09 7.86
N LEU A 20 7.69 12.05 8.79
CA LEU A 20 6.62 13.02 9.07
C LEU A 20 6.29 13.90 7.85
N TRP A 21 7.30 14.27 7.05
CA TRP A 21 7.07 15.03 5.82
C TRP A 21 6.28 14.21 4.78
N LEU A 22 6.69 12.96 4.55
CA LEU A 22 6.00 12.07 3.62
C LEU A 22 4.57 11.75 4.11
N PHE A 23 4.42 11.53 5.41
CA PHE A 23 3.12 11.36 6.07
C PHE A 23 2.21 12.57 5.83
N GLY A 24 2.72 13.79 6.03
CA GLY A 24 1.97 15.02 5.75
C GLY A 24 1.57 15.16 4.27
N CYS A 25 2.47 14.84 3.34
CA CYS A 25 2.16 14.87 1.90
C CYS A 25 1.08 13.84 1.53
N TYR A 26 1.16 12.63 2.09
CA TYR A 26 0.19 11.57 1.87
C TYR A 26 -1.20 11.96 2.37
N HIS A 27 -1.29 12.41 3.62
CA HIS A 27 -2.58 12.79 4.21
C HIS A 27 -3.16 14.07 3.63
N ALA A 28 -2.33 15.02 3.21
CA ALA A 28 -2.82 16.15 2.43
C ALA A 28 -3.50 15.67 1.14
N ALA A 29 -2.88 14.72 0.40
CA ALA A 29 -3.49 14.15 -0.79
C ALA A 29 -4.82 13.46 -0.47
N GLU A 30 -4.85 12.64 0.59
CA GLU A 30 -6.04 11.91 1.03
C GLU A 30 -7.21 12.83 1.41
N TYR A 31 -6.92 13.90 2.17
CA TYR A 31 -7.90 14.93 2.55
C TYR A 31 -8.60 15.54 1.33
N PHE A 32 -7.84 15.88 0.28
CA PHE A 32 -8.39 16.48 -0.95
C PHE A 32 -9.13 15.48 -1.87
N VAL A 33 -9.26 14.21 -1.45
CA VAL A 33 -10.12 13.22 -2.14
C VAL A 33 -11.30 12.82 -1.28
N ILE A 34 -11.15 12.82 0.05
CA ILE A 34 -12.20 12.42 0.99
C ILE A 34 -13.09 13.59 1.40
N ASP A 35 -12.50 14.70 1.87
CA ASP A 35 -13.22 15.78 2.55
C ASP A 35 -13.38 17.05 1.69
N ASP A 36 -12.39 17.37 0.86
CA ASP A 36 -12.39 18.56 -0.01
C ASP A 36 -11.99 18.18 -1.44
N TYR A 37 -12.91 17.54 -2.17
CA TYR A 37 -12.64 16.88 -3.46
C TYR A 37 -12.01 17.83 -4.50
N GLN A 38 -10.69 17.80 -4.59
CA GLN A 38 -9.86 18.60 -5.49
C GLN A 38 -8.80 17.71 -6.17
N PRO A 39 -9.16 17.02 -7.28
CA PRO A 39 -8.29 16.04 -7.93
C PRO A 39 -6.93 16.59 -8.39
N ILE A 40 -6.89 17.87 -8.78
CA ILE A 40 -5.63 18.52 -9.21
C ILE A 40 -4.68 18.68 -8.01
N VAL A 41 -5.22 19.03 -6.84
CA VAL A 41 -4.42 19.17 -5.61
C VAL A 41 -3.97 17.79 -5.14
N PHE A 42 -4.83 16.77 -5.19
CA PHE A 42 -4.44 15.37 -4.95
C PHE A 42 -3.23 14.96 -5.81
N ILE A 43 -3.29 15.15 -7.13
CA ILE A 43 -2.17 14.82 -8.03
C ILE A 43 -0.92 15.62 -7.66
N SER A 44 -1.07 16.91 -7.33
CA SER A 44 0.04 17.76 -6.95
C SER A 44 0.72 17.29 -5.66
N CYS A 45 -0.06 16.89 -4.65
CA CYS A 45 0.44 16.31 -3.41
C CYS A 45 1.12 14.96 -3.65
N GLN A 46 0.59 14.11 -4.53
CA GLN A 46 1.22 12.84 -4.91
C GLN A 46 2.57 13.06 -5.63
N LEU A 47 2.64 14.02 -6.57
CA LEU A 47 3.90 14.38 -7.22
C LEU A 47 4.92 14.93 -6.21
N LEU A 48 4.47 15.82 -5.33
CA LEU A 48 5.30 16.36 -4.25
C LEU A 48 5.81 15.24 -3.34
N PHE A 49 4.97 14.24 -3.01
CA PHE A 49 5.36 13.08 -2.23
C PHE A 49 6.54 12.34 -2.88
N PHE A 50 6.47 12.00 -4.17
CA PHE A 50 7.54 11.24 -4.83
C PHE A 50 8.82 12.03 -5.03
N VAL A 51 8.71 13.32 -5.38
CA VAL A 51 9.86 14.23 -5.45
C VAL A 51 10.53 14.34 -4.07
N SER A 52 9.72 14.53 -3.02
CA SER A 52 10.21 14.59 -1.64
C SER A 52 10.83 13.27 -1.20
N ALA A 53 10.23 12.12 -1.54
CA ALA A 53 10.75 10.81 -1.21
C ALA A 53 12.13 10.58 -1.85
N TRP A 54 12.34 11.06 -3.08
CA TRP A 54 13.65 11.01 -3.73
C TRP A 54 14.66 11.94 -3.03
N LEU A 55 14.29 13.19 -2.75
CA LEU A 55 15.15 14.17 -2.07
C LEU A 55 15.54 13.72 -0.66
N ILE A 56 14.57 13.23 0.12
CA ILE A 56 14.76 12.69 1.46
C ILE A 56 15.70 11.48 1.42
N ALA A 57 15.54 10.58 0.45
CA ALA A 57 16.46 9.47 0.29
C ALA A 57 17.90 9.95 0.05
N ARG A 58 18.11 10.94 -0.84
CA ARG A 58 19.43 11.52 -1.11
C ARG A 58 20.00 12.22 0.13
N TRP A 59 19.17 12.99 0.84
CA TRP A 59 19.55 13.67 2.08
C TRP A 59 19.97 12.71 3.19
N GLN A 60 19.34 11.53 3.25
CA GLN A 60 19.70 10.46 4.18
C GLN A 60 20.89 9.59 3.71
N GLY A 61 21.48 9.91 2.55
CA GLY A 61 22.66 9.23 2.00
C GLY A 61 22.37 7.99 1.15
N TYR A 62 21.15 7.85 0.62
CA TYR A 62 20.77 6.76 -0.27
C TYR A 62 20.70 7.17 -1.75
N GLY A 63 20.55 6.19 -2.64
CA GLY A 63 20.53 6.37 -4.09
C GLY A 63 19.20 6.84 -4.70
N GLY A 64 18.32 7.52 -3.95
CA GLY A 64 16.99 7.94 -4.42
C GLY A 64 15.88 6.93 -4.11
N LEU A 65 14.88 6.79 -4.99
CA LEU A 65 13.67 5.98 -4.74
C LEU A 65 13.92 4.48 -4.50
N SER A 66 15.04 3.95 -4.97
CA SER A 66 15.47 2.58 -4.66
C SER A 66 15.70 2.35 -3.16
N ALA A 67 15.89 3.43 -2.38
CA ALA A 67 15.93 3.39 -0.93
C ALA A 67 14.65 2.76 -0.36
N TRP A 68 13.51 3.03 -0.98
CA TRP A 68 12.18 2.62 -0.53
C TRP A 68 11.70 1.30 -1.16
N GLY A 69 12.59 0.57 -1.83
CA GLY A 69 12.26 -0.70 -2.48
C GLY A 69 11.73 -0.57 -3.91
N MET A 70 11.72 0.63 -4.50
CA MET A 70 11.33 0.87 -5.90
C MET A 70 12.48 0.45 -6.84
N LEU A 71 12.58 -0.85 -7.14
CA LEU A 71 13.64 -1.42 -7.97
C LEU A 71 13.19 -1.56 -9.43
N PHE A 72 13.70 -0.72 -10.33
CA PHE A 72 13.26 -0.68 -11.73
C PHE A 72 13.95 -1.69 -12.66
N ARG A 73 14.08 -2.95 -12.22
CA ARG A 73 14.60 -4.03 -13.06
C ARG A 73 13.45 -4.86 -13.61
N ARG A 74 13.54 -5.37 -14.84
CA ARG A 74 12.47 -6.19 -15.45
C ARG A 74 12.01 -7.36 -14.57
N LYS A 75 12.95 -8.05 -13.90
CA LYS A 75 12.65 -9.15 -12.97
C LYS A 75 11.90 -8.71 -11.69
N GLU A 76 12.01 -7.44 -11.34
CA GLU A 76 11.39 -6.84 -10.15
C GLU A 76 10.01 -6.28 -10.50
N LEU A 77 9.88 -5.64 -11.67
CA LEU A 77 8.61 -5.10 -12.17
C LEU A 77 7.58 -6.18 -12.48
N ARG A 78 8.02 -7.42 -12.79
CA ARG A 78 7.09 -8.56 -12.96
C ARG A 78 6.24 -8.81 -11.70
N TYR A 79 6.71 -8.39 -10.52
CA TYR A 79 5.96 -8.57 -9.29
C TYR A 79 4.69 -7.70 -9.24
N VAL A 80 4.64 -6.58 -9.98
CA VAL A 80 3.39 -5.82 -10.14
C VAL A 80 2.32 -6.71 -10.75
N TRP A 81 2.64 -7.40 -11.85
CA TRP A 81 1.71 -8.29 -12.53
C TRP A 81 1.34 -9.51 -11.70
N ILE A 82 2.32 -10.11 -11.00
CA ILE A 82 2.05 -11.23 -10.10
C ILE A 82 1.05 -10.80 -9.02
N GLY A 83 1.29 -9.65 -8.36
CA GLY A 83 0.40 -9.11 -7.33
C GLY A 83 -0.98 -8.75 -7.88
N LEU A 84 -1.05 -8.11 -9.05
CA LEU A 84 -2.31 -7.75 -9.71
C LEU A 84 -3.16 -8.98 -10.02
N ILE A 85 -2.55 -10.02 -10.58
CA ILE A 85 -3.25 -11.26 -10.92
C ILE A 85 -3.67 -12.00 -9.66
N SER A 86 -2.76 -12.22 -8.71
CA SER A 86 -3.07 -13.00 -7.51
C SER A 86 -4.05 -12.27 -6.59
N GLY A 87 -3.85 -10.97 -6.38
CA GLY A 87 -4.74 -10.14 -5.57
C GLY A 87 -6.08 -9.96 -6.26
N GLY A 88 -6.07 -9.55 -7.54
CA GLY A 88 -7.28 -9.36 -8.34
C GLY A 88 -8.14 -10.61 -8.41
N PHE A 89 -7.54 -11.80 -8.50
CA PHE A 89 -8.27 -13.06 -8.43
C PHE A 89 -9.01 -13.24 -7.10
N ILE A 90 -8.32 -13.07 -5.96
CA ILE A 90 -8.92 -13.24 -4.63
C ILE A 90 -10.00 -12.19 -4.35
N TYR A 91 -9.73 -10.91 -4.69
CA TYR A 91 -10.69 -9.83 -4.56
C TYR A 91 -11.92 -10.06 -5.45
N THR A 92 -11.73 -10.50 -6.69
CA THR A 92 -12.85 -10.83 -7.59
C THR A 92 -13.67 -12.00 -7.04
N LEU A 93 -13.04 -13.05 -6.52
CA LEU A 93 -13.75 -14.17 -5.89
C LEU A 93 -14.58 -13.73 -4.68
N TRP A 94 -14.05 -12.82 -3.85
CA TRP A 94 -14.80 -12.21 -2.77
C TRP A 94 -16.06 -11.52 -3.31
N PHE A 95 -15.91 -10.63 -4.30
CA PHE A 95 -17.05 -9.89 -4.84
C PHE A 95 -18.09 -10.80 -5.49
N MET A 96 -17.66 -11.79 -6.27
CA MET A 96 -18.56 -12.77 -6.88
C MET A 96 -19.31 -13.60 -5.82
N SER A 97 -18.62 -13.95 -4.73
CA SER A 97 -19.24 -14.63 -3.59
C SER A 97 -20.24 -13.72 -2.88
N SER A 98 -19.94 -12.44 -2.73
CA SER A 98 -20.84 -11.44 -2.16
C SER A 98 -22.14 -11.30 -2.97
N LEU A 99 -22.04 -11.29 -4.30
CA LEU A 99 -23.21 -11.31 -5.19
C LEU A 99 -24.00 -12.63 -5.06
N LEU A 100 -23.30 -13.77 -5.05
CA LEU A 100 -23.92 -15.09 -4.94
C LEU A 100 -24.71 -15.26 -3.63
N PHE A 101 -24.17 -14.78 -2.52
CA PHE A 101 -24.81 -14.82 -1.20
C PHE A 101 -25.79 -13.65 -0.97
N GLN A 102 -26.06 -12.83 -1.99
CA GLN A 102 -26.96 -11.68 -1.90
C GLN A 102 -26.57 -10.69 -0.80
N MET A 103 -25.27 -10.54 -0.55
CA MET A 103 -24.71 -9.56 0.40
C MET A 103 -24.47 -8.20 -0.26
N GLU A 104 -24.27 -8.18 -1.58
CA GLU A 104 -24.14 -6.99 -2.42
C GLU A 104 -25.08 -7.11 -3.63
N ALA A 105 -25.55 -5.97 -4.14
CA ALA A 105 -26.27 -5.88 -5.40
C ALA A 105 -25.70 -4.76 -6.27
N ILE A 106 -25.55 -5.03 -7.57
CA ILE A 106 -25.23 -4.04 -8.58
C ILE A 106 -26.49 -3.24 -8.87
N VAL A 107 -26.49 -1.94 -8.55
CA VAL A 107 -27.67 -1.08 -8.76
C VAL A 107 -27.58 -0.26 -10.04
N HIS A 108 -26.37 0.06 -10.48
CA HIS A 108 -26.16 0.86 -11.68
C HIS A 108 -24.89 0.45 -12.42
N PHE A 109 -24.95 0.45 -13.75
CA PHE A 109 -23.80 0.25 -14.63
C PHE A 109 -23.93 1.17 -15.84
N PRO A 110 -23.01 2.14 -16.04
CA PRO A 110 -23.12 3.18 -17.06
C PRO A 110 -22.78 2.67 -18.48
N GLY A 111 -22.65 1.35 -18.66
CA GLY A 111 -22.24 0.71 -19.90
C GLY A 111 -20.72 0.63 -20.08
N TRP A 112 -20.28 -0.22 -21.02
CA TRP A 112 -18.86 -0.59 -21.17
C TRP A 112 -17.93 0.58 -21.45
N ARG A 113 -18.31 1.49 -22.35
CA ARG A 113 -17.44 2.62 -22.72
C ARG A 113 -17.18 3.53 -21.53
N LYS A 114 -18.25 3.99 -20.86
CA LYS A 114 -18.13 4.88 -19.71
C LYS A 114 -17.50 4.17 -18.52
N GLY A 115 -17.82 2.90 -18.33
CA GLY A 115 -17.20 2.07 -17.30
C GLY A 115 -15.69 1.94 -17.47
N LEU A 116 -15.20 1.73 -18.69
CA LEU A 116 -13.75 1.70 -18.97
C LEU A 116 -13.09 3.05 -18.70
N GLU A 117 -13.71 4.17 -19.10
CA GLU A 117 -13.19 5.51 -18.81
C GLU A 117 -13.03 5.74 -17.30
N LEU A 118 -14.05 5.40 -16.51
CA LEU A 118 -14.03 5.55 -15.05
C LEU A 118 -13.03 4.59 -14.41
N PHE A 119 -12.97 3.34 -14.87
CA PHE A 119 -12.00 2.35 -14.40
C PHE A 119 -10.56 2.82 -14.56
N PHE A 120 -10.21 3.38 -15.72
CA PHE A 120 -8.85 3.90 -15.94
C PHE A 120 -8.58 5.16 -15.13
N LEU A 121 -9.54 6.07 -15.03
CA LEU A 121 -9.40 7.32 -14.27
C LEU A 121 -9.14 7.04 -12.78
N PHE A 122 -10.02 6.28 -12.15
CA PHE A 122 -9.89 5.93 -10.73
C PHE A 122 -8.80 4.90 -10.48
N GLY A 123 -8.52 4.03 -11.45
CA GLY A 123 -7.40 3.10 -11.42
C GLY A 123 -6.05 3.83 -11.36
N LEU A 124 -5.88 4.91 -12.12
CA LEU A 124 -4.66 5.72 -12.06
C LEU A 124 -4.53 6.49 -10.74
N GLY A 125 -5.63 7.09 -10.25
CA GLY A 125 -5.62 7.78 -8.96
C GLY A 125 -5.25 6.84 -7.80
N SER A 126 -5.89 5.67 -7.77
CA SER A 126 -5.62 4.65 -6.75
C SER A 126 -4.22 4.04 -6.88
N PHE A 127 -3.65 3.95 -8.08
CA PHE A 127 -2.24 3.54 -8.26
C PHE A 127 -1.28 4.46 -7.50
N LEU A 128 -1.43 5.78 -7.67
CA LEU A 128 -0.58 6.77 -7.00
C LEU A 128 -0.76 6.73 -5.48
N SER A 129 -2.02 6.61 -5.03
CA SER A 129 -2.34 6.49 -3.60
C SER A 129 -1.75 5.22 -2.98
N SER A 130 -1.93 4.06 -3.62
CA SER A 130 -1.36 2.79 -3.15
C SER A 130 0.16 2.84 -3.10
N LEU A 131 0.81 3.39 -4.13
CA LEU A 131 2.27 3.43 -4.19
C LEU A 131 2.87 4.38 -3.14
N SER A 132 2.29 5.57 -2.95
CA SER A 132 2.76 6.50 -1.91
C SER A 132 2.55 5.91 -0.51
N GLU A 133 1.39 5.31 -0.25
CA GLU A 133 1.11 4.62 1.00
C GLU A 133 2.11 3.49 1.27
N ASP A 134 2.37 2.63 0.27
CA ASP A 134 3.31 1.51 0.40
C ASP A 134 4.74 2.01 0.64
N VAL A 135 5.15 3.12 0.01
CA VAL A 135 6.46 3.74 0.27
C VAL A 135 6.55 4.18 1.73
N LEU A 136 5.52 4.85 2.25
CA LEU A 136 5.49 5.38 3.61
C LEU A 136 5.45 4.28 4.68
N THR A 137 4.51 3.35 4.54
CA THR A 137 4.15 2.37 5.58
C THR A 137 4.93 1.06 5.47
N ARG A 138 5.63 0.79 4.35
CA ARG A 138 6.47 -0.40 4.17
C ARG A 138 7.87 -0.03 3.74
N GLY A 139 8.04 0.62 2.60
CA GLY A 139 9.36 0.91 2.01
C GLY A 139 10.29 1.65 2.98
N TYR A 140 9.76 2.70 3.61
CA TYR A 140 10.46 3.54 4.59
C TYR A 140 10.75 2.77 5.88
N ILE A 141 9.75 2.06 6.42
CA ILE A 141 9.90 1.24 7.63
C ILE A 141 10.93 0.13 7.41
N TYR A 142 10.80 -0.64 6.33
CA TYR A 142 11.71 -1.72 5.97
C TYR A 142 13.16 -1.22 5.88
N ARG A 143 13.39 -0.12 5.16
CA ARG A 143 14.73 0.48 5.00
C ARG A 143 15.39 0.79 6.35
N HIS A 144 14.64 1.29 7.32
CA HIS A 144 15.22 1.75 8.58
C HIS A 144 15.20 0.72 9.70
N VAL A 145 14.26 -0.22 9.68
CA VAL A 145 13.95 -1.08 10.83
C VAL A 145 14.29 -2.55 10.58
N ASN A 146 14.39 -3.02 9.32
CA ASN A 146 14.56 -4.44 9.01
C ASN A 146 15.78 -5.12 9.65
N ASN A 147 16.88 -4.40 9.85
CA ASN A 147 18.08 -4.96 10.46
C ASN A 147 18.08 -4.90 12.00
N ARG A 148 17.04 -4.34 12.62
CA ARG A 148 16.90 -4.18 14.09
C ARG A 148 15.78 -5.02 14.68
N MET A 149 14.92 -5.60 13.86
CA MET A 149 13.77 -6.39 14.28
C MET A 149 13.72 -7.68 13.48
N ASN A 150 13.27 -8.76 14.10
CA ASN A 150 13.02 -9.98 13.34
C ASN A 150 11.88 -9.75 12.32
N PRO A 151 11.81 -10.55 11.25
CA PRO A 151 10.81 -10.37 10.19
C PRO A 151 9.35 -10.36 10.67
N ALA A 152 8.99 -11.22 11.63
CA ALA A 152 7.61 -11.32 12.12
C ALA A 152 7.18 -10.06 12.89
N LEU A 153 8.03 -9.55 13.77
CA LEU A 153 7.78 -8.31 14.50
C LEU A 153 7.72 -7.11 13.57
N LEU A 154 8.56 -7.09 12.52
CA LEU A 154 8.54 -6.04 11.52
C LEU A 154 7.22 -6.01 10.73
N ILE A 155 6.69 -7.19 10.37
CA ILE A 155 5.38 -7.33 9.72
C ILE A 155 4.28 -6.80 10.64
N ALA A 156 4.26 -7.23 11.91
CA ALA A 156 3.27 -6.77 12.88
C ALA A 156 3.34 -5.24 13.09
N PHE A 157 4.54 -4.69 13.27
CA PHE A 157 4.76 -3.26 13.46
C PHE A 157 4.28 -2.44 12.27
N SER A 158 4.68 -2.80 11.04
CA SER A 158 4.22 -2.13 9.82
C SER A 158 2.69 -2.24 9.63
N SER A 159 2.08 -3.35 10.03
CA SER A 159 0.62 -3.52 9.97
C SER A 159 -0.11 -2.55 10.89
N ILE A 160 0.43 -2.34 12.11
CA ILE A 160 -0.10 -1.36 13.06
C ILE A 160 0.10 0.07 12.52
N VAL A 161 1.27 0.36 11.95
CA VAL A 161 1.50 1.67 11.31
C VAL A 161 0.53 1.88 10.15
N TYR A 162 0.23 0.86 9.36
CA TYR A 162 -0.77 0.93 8.29
C TYR A 162 -2.18 1.22 8.82
N LEU A 163 -2.61 0.55 9.89
CA LEU A 163 -3.87 0.86 10.56
C LEU A 163 -3.94 2.34 10.97
N PHE A 164 -2.90 2.85 11.65
CA PHE A 164 -2.86 4.25 12.08
C PHE A 164 -2.59 5.24 10.93
N ASN A 165 -2.12 4.77 9.78
CA ASN A 165 -2.05 5.56 8.54
C ASN A 165 -3.43 5.80 7.94
N HIS A 166 -4.51 5.21 8.46
CA HIS A 166 -5.87 5.46 8.02
C HIS A 166 -6.60 6.38 8.99
N ILE A 167 -6.02 7.54 9.32
CA ILE A 167 -6.52 8.45 10.35
C ILE A 167 -7.98 8.85 10.14
N TYR A 168 -8.42 9.04 8.89
CA TYR A 168 -9.79 9.40 8.53
C TYR A 168 -10.79 8.24 8.71
N ARG A 169 -10.31 7.02 8.92
CA ARG A 169 -11.12 5.79 9.02
C ARG A 169 -11.01 5.10 10.38
N LEU A 170 -10.25 5.67 11.31
CA LEU A 170 -10.16 5.12 12.67
C LEU A 170 -11.52 5.17 13.38
N GLY A 171 -12.43 6.07 12.98
CA GLY A 171 -13.80 6.15 13.48
C GLY A 171 -14.74 5.03 13.00
N ASP A 172 -14.37 4.27 11.95
CA ASP A 172 -15.26 3.27 11.32
C ASP A 172 -15.42 1.98 12.15
N GLY A 173 -14.66 1.84 13.24
CA GLY A 173 -14.81 0.78 14.23
C GLY A 173 -13.96 -0.48 14.01
N PRO A 174 -14.07 -1.47 14.92
CA PRO A 174 -13.11 -2.58 15.03
C PRO A 174 -13.02 -3.50 13.81
N TRP A 175 -14.11 -3.66 13.06
CA TRP A 175 -14.10 -4.47 11.83
C TRP A 175 -13.24 -3.85 10.74
N VAL A 176 -13.27 -2.52 10.61
CA VAL A 176 -12.38 -1.78 9.71
C VAL A 176 -10.94 -1.93 10.15
N TRP A 177 -10.67 -1.78 11.45
CA TRP A 177 -9.32 -1.97 11.98
C TRP A 177 -8.79 -3.38 11.71
N THR A 178 -9.64 -4.39 11.85
CA THR A 178 -9.29 -5.80 11.65
C THR A 178 -8.84 -6.05 10.21
N TYR A 179 -9.64 -5.65 9.22
CA TYR A 179 -9.25 -5.89 7.84
C TYR A 179 -8.04 -5.04 7.44
N LEU A 180 -7.90 -3.80 7.96
CA LEU A 180 -6.73 -2.96 7.72
C LEU A 180 -5.46 -3.61 8.26
N LEU A 181 -5.50 -4.22 9.45
CA LEU A 181 -4.37 -4.98 9.99
C LEU A 181 -4.00 -6.18 9.10
N ILE A 182 -4.99 -6.90 8.57
CA ILE A 182 -4.74 -8.03 7.65
C ILE A 182 -4.10 -7.55 6.35
N ILE A 183 -4.58 -6.44 5.78
CA ILE A 183 -3.98 -5.81 4.61
C ILE A 183 -2.54 -5.37 4.92
N GLY A 184 -2.35 -4.68 6.04
CA GLY A 184 -1.07 -4.40 6.67
C GLY A 184 -0.10 -5.58 6.60
N PHE A 185 -0.58 -6.73 7.06
CA PHE A 185 0.20 -7.94 7.25
C PHE A 185 0.70 -8.53 5.93
N PHE A 186 -0.20 -8.85 4.98
CA PHE A 186 0.25 -9.48 3.74
C PHE A 186 1.07 -8.52 2.87
N LEU A 187 0.78 -7.23 2.92
CA LEU A 187 1.56 -6.21 2.18
C LEU A 187 2.99 -6.09 2.71
N MET A 188 3.19 -6.09 4.03
CA MET A 188 4.54 -6.09 4.59
C MET A 188 5.23 -7.46 4.43
N LEU A 189 4.49 -8.56 4.48
CA LEU A 189 5.03 -9.89 4.16
C LEU A 189 5.64 -9.92 2.75
N ALA A 190 4.93 -9.36 1.76
CA ALA A 190 5.46 -9.23 0.40
C ALA A 190 6.79 -8.47 0.40
N MET A 191 6.85 -7.29 1.03
CA MET A 191 8.05 -6.46 1.10
C MET A 191 9.22 -7.18 1.79
N VAL A 192 8.98 -7.87 2.91
CA VAL A 192 10.01 -8.61 3.65
C VAL A 192 10.60 -9.75 2.84
N ARG A 193 9.78 -10.41 2.03
CA ARG A 193 10.17 -11.58 1.24
C ARG A 193 10.90 -11.23 -0.06
N THR A 194 10.51 -10.12 -0.68
CA THR A 194 11.08 -9.69 -1.97
C THR A 194 12.13 -8.61 -1.82
N GLY A 195 12.12 -7.83 -0.73
CA GLY A 195 12.88 -6.59 -0.60
C GLY A 195 12.44 -5.53 -1.62
N ASN A 196 11.23 -5.66 -2.17
CA ASN A 196 10.79 -4.89 -3.33
C ASN A 196 9.29 -4.59 -3.22
N ILE A 197 8.96 -3.31 -3.36
CA ILE A 197 7.61 -2.77 -3.22
C ILE A 197 6.65 -3.23 -4.32
N TRP A 198 7.14 -3.68 -5.47
CA TRP A 198 6.27 -3.96 -6.63
C TRP A 198 5.27 -5.08 -6.40
N LEU A 199 5.59 -6.10 -5.58
CA LEU A 199 4.61 -7.12 -5.20
C LEU A 199 3.55 -6.55 -4.26
N THR A 200 3.99 -5.77 -3.28
CA THR A 200 3.12 -5.03 -2.35
C THR A 200 2.15 -4.16 -3.14
N LEU A 201 2.65 -3.35 -4.07
CA LEU A 201 1.85 -2.50 -4.94
C LEU A 201 0.85 -3.30 -5.77
N GLY A 202 1.27 -4.39 -6.41
CA GLY A 202 0.35 -5.18 -7.23
C GLY A 202 -0.82 -5.75 -6.42
N LEU A 203 -0.54 -6.29 -5.22
CA LEU A 203 -1.57 -6.82 -4.34
C LEU A 203 -2.50 -5.70 -3.84
N HIS A 204 -1.92 -4.61 -3.35
CA HIS A 204 -2.67 -3.47 -2.81
C HIS A 204 -3.53 -2.80 -3.89
N TRP A 205 -2.92 -2.47 -5.04
CA TRP A 205 -3.60 -1.80 -6.14
C TRP A 205 -4.73 -2.65 -6.72
N SER A 206 -4.60 -3.98 -6.75
CA SER A 206 -5.69 -4.85 -7.20
C SER A 206 -6.96 -4.75 -6.34
N GLY A 207 -6.80 -4.62 -5.02
CA GLY A 207 -7.91 -4.40 -4.10
C GLY A 207 -8.56 -3.04 -4.33
N ASN A 208 -7.74 -2.00 -4.50
CA ASN A 208 -8.25 -0.67 -4.83
C ASN A 208 -8.93 -0.63 -6.20
N LEU A 209 -8.40 -1.30 -7.23
CA LEU A 209 -9.04 -1.38 -8.54
C LEU A 209 -10.44 -2.00 -8.44
N LEU A 210 -10.59 -3.06 -7.64
CA LEU A 210 -11.92 -3.65 -7.43
C LEU A 210 -12.82 -2.69 -6.65
N TYR A 211 -12.33 -2.07 -5.57
CA TYR A 211 -13.09 -1.09 -4.81
C TYR A 211 -13.61 0.05 -5.71
N GLN A 212 -12.73 0.62 -6.54
CA GLN A 212 -13.08 1.69 -7.47
C GLN A 212 -14.06 1.18 -8.55
N ALA A 213 -13.90 -0.05 -9.01
CA ALA A 213 -14.84 -0.67 -9.95
C ALA A 213 -16.24 -0.84 -9.32
N THR A 214 -16.35 -1.29 -8.07
CA THR A 214 -17.66 -1.49 -7.44
C THR A 214 -18.31 -0.17 -7.00
N HIS A 215 -17.55 0.89 -6.72
CA HIS A 215 -18.10 2.18 -6.27
C HIS A 215 -18.36 3.18 -7.39
N HIS A 216 -17.56 3.17 -8.45
CA HIS A 216 -17.65 4.17 -9.52
C HIS A 216 -17.99 3.59 -10.90
N VAL A 217 -17.85 2.28 -11.10
CA VAL A 217 -18.19 1.65 -12.38
C VAL A 217 -19.48 0.86 -12.30
N MET A 218 -19.61 -0.06 -11.34
CA MET A 218 -20.77 -0.94 -11.20
C MET A 218 -21.65 -0.58 -10.00
N GLU A 219 -21.49 0.61 -9.42
CA GLU A 219 -22.21 1.16 -8.26
C GLU A 219 -23.02 0.10 -7.49
N THR A 220 -22.44 -0.43 -6.43
CA THR A 220 -23.06 -1.48 -5.61
C THR A 220 -23.68 -0.93 -4.35
N THR A 221 -24.69 -1.63 -3.84
CA THR A 221 -25.24 -1.39 -2.52
C THR A 221 -25.13 -2.65 -1.67
N SER A 222 -24.81 -2.47 -0.39
CA SER A 222 -24.82 -3.57 0.55
C SER A 222 -26.25 -3.95 0.92
N LEU A 223 -26.55 -5.24 0.86
CA LEU A 223 -27.80 -5.86 1.32
C LEU A 223 -27.66 -6.54 2.69
N SER A 224 -26.43 -6.59 3.22
CA SER A 224 -26.12 -7.17 4.52
C SER A 224 -26.80 -6.38 5.64
N LYS A 225 -27.42 -7.08 6.60
CA LYS A 225 -28.12 -6.47 7.74
C LYS A 225 -27.21 -6.26 8.96
N GLY A 226 -26.03 -6.87 8.97
CA GLY A 226 -25.02 -6.74 10.01
C GLY A 226 -23.62 -6.75 9.41
N HIS A 227 -22.74 -7.60 9.95
CA HIS A 227 -21.33 -7.66 9.57
C HIS A 227 -21.00 -8.81 8.61
N GLU A 228 -22.00 -9.47 8.02
CA GLU A 228 -21.80 -10.68 7.21
C GLU A 228 -20.89 -10.42 6.01
N GLY A 229 -21.14 -9.32 5.29
CA GLY A 229 -20.28 -8.88 4.18
C GLY A 229 -18.84 -8.58 4.61
N MET A 230 -18.64 -7.98 5.78
CA MET A 230 -17.30 -7.73 6.33
C MET A 230 -16.59 -9.02 6.74
N VAL A 231 -17.31 -9.98 7.35
CA VAL A 231 -16.75 -11.29 7.70
C VAL A 231 -16.31 -12.05 6.46
N LEU A 232 -17.14 -12.03 5.39
CA LEU A 232 -16.79 -12.62 4.11
C LEU A 232 -15.53 -11.95 3.54
N TYR A 233 -15.47 -10.61 3.55
CA TYR A 233 -14.30 -9.86 3.09
C TYR A 233 -13.03 -10.24 3.84
N ILE A 234 -13.09 -10.28 5.17
CA ILE A 234 -11.98 -10.68 6.04
C ILE A 234 -11.51 -12.11 5.71
N ALA A 235 -12.43 -13.05 5.50
CA ALA A 235 -12.10 -14.43 5.15
C ALA A 235 -11.28 -14.51 3.85
N PHE A 236 -11.65 -13.76 2.82
CA PHE A 236 -10.90 -13.70 1.56
C PHE A 236 -9.56 -12.95 1.71
N LEU A 237 -9.50 -11.87 2.51
CA LEU A 237 -8.23 -11.20 2.81
C LEU A 237 -7.24 -12.12 3.52
N LEU A 238 -7.71 -13.00 4.42
CA LEU A 238 -6.84 -13.99 5.07
C LEU A 238 -6.21 -14.96 4.07
N LEU A 239 -6.88 -15.27 2.95
CA LEU A 239 -6.30 -16.08 1.86
C LEU A 239 -5.13 -15.37 1.17
N LEU A 240 -5.07 -14.03 1.19
CA LEU A 240 -3.93 -13.30 0.62
C LEU A 240 -2.63 -13.53 1.40
N ILE A 241 -2.68 -13.95 2.67
CA ILE A 241 -1.47 -14.26 3.45
C ILE A 241 -0.71 -15.47 2.85
N PRO A 242 -1.29 -16.68 2.76
CA PRO A 242 -0.60 -17.82 2.15
C PRO A 242 -0.33 -17.61 0.66
N VAL A 243 -1.24 -16.95 -0.09
CA VAL A 243 -1.00 -16.62 -1.50
C VAL A 243 0.24 -15.74 -1.63
N THR A 244 0.34 -14.67 -0.84
CA THR A 244 1.52 -13.79 -0.81
C THR A 244 2.78 -14.57 -0.49
N TYR A 245 2.74 -15.46 0.50
CA TYR A 245 3.88 -16.30 0.86
C TYR A 245 4.36 -17.18 -0.30
N ILE A 246 3.43 -17.78 -1.05
CA ILE A 246 3.72 -18.67 -2.20
C ILE A 246 4.31 -17.89 -3.38
N VAL A 247 3.69 -16.75 -3.74
CA VAL A 247 4.12 -15.96 -4.90
C VAL A 247 5.37 -15.13 -4.62
N SER A 248 5.62 -14.78 -3.35
CA SER A 248 6.86 -14.14 -2.89
C SER A 248 7.98 -15.17 -2.70
N LYS A 249 8.48 -15.72 -3.82
CA LYS A 249 9.75 -16.47 -3.78
C LYS A 249 10.83 -15.56 -3.22
N LYS A 250 11.51 -16.01 -2.15
CA LYS A 250 12.55 -15.25 -1.45
C LYS A 250 13.57 -14.78 -2.49
N SER A 251 13.59 -13.48 -2.74
CA SER A 251 14.58 -12.89 -3.64
C SER A 251 15.93 -12.97 -2.93
N SER A 252 17.02 -13.25 -3.64
CA SER A 252 18.39 -13.29 -3.07
C SER A 252 18.94 -11.91 -2.65
N ILE A 253 18.04 -10.96 -2.37
CA ILE A 253 18.28 -9.55 -2.08
C ILE A 253 18.74 -9.32 -0.63
N GLU A 254 19.13 -10.35 0.12
CA GLU A 254 19.87 -10.17 1.39
C GLU A 254 21.21 -9.43 1.20
N LYS A 255 21.74 -9.33 -0.03
CA LYS A 255 23.00 -8.61 -0.32
C LYS A 255 22.85 -7.22 -0.97
N GLN A 256 21.64 -6.79 -1.36
CA GLN A 256 21.50 -5.58 -2.21
C GLN A 256 21.08 -4.30 -1.47
N PHE A 257 20.38 -4.42 -0.35
CA PHE A 257 20.12 -3.27 0.55
C PHE A 257 21.38 -2.79 1.28
N ALA A 258 22.36 -3.70 1.45
CA ALA A 258 23.66 -3.39 2.03
C ALA A 258 24.64 -2.74 1.04
N SER A 259 24.49 -2.99 -0.27
CA SER A 259 25.43 -2.53 -1.31
C SER A 259 25.05 -1.21 -1.99
N THR A 260 23.91 -0.59 -1.63
CA THR A 260 23.53 0.74 -2.13
C THR A 260 24.20 1.90 -1.38
N VAL A 261 25.24 1.60 -0.59
CA VAL A 261 26.21 2.59 -0.11
C VAL A 261 27.40 2.55 -1.08
N LYS A 262 27.36 3.42 -2.09
CA LYS A 262 28.51 4.01 -2.79
C LYS A 262 28.01 4.78 -4.02
N VAL A 263 27.54 5.99 -3.77
CA VAL A 263 27.84 7.14 -4.64
C VAL A 263 28.22 8.27 -3.71
#